data_AF-A0A6I3HR11-F1
#
_entry.id   AF-A0A6I3HR11-F1
#
_cell.length_a   1.000
_cell.length_b   1.000
_cell.length_c   1.000
_cell.angle_alpha   90.00
_cell.angle_beta   90.00
_cell.angle_gamma   90.00
#
_symmetry.space_group_name_H-M   'P 1'
#
loop_
_entity.id
_entity.type
_entity.pdbx_description
1 polymer ?
#
loop_
_entity_poly.entity_id
_entity_poly.type
_entity_poly.pdbx_seq_one_letter_code
_entity_poly.pdbx_strand_id
1 'polypeptide(L)'
;MNTELPQHSQILPDITEISVEVEAKLHTMIDSFELPGARLYGVNCVARPTTEPNMCLLAQHPDVYELLDAPTSALARMFDAAAVVTTGWAAPLNSDGTIEGAPSEHAQRRRVRLVVMVADNGVASVLRFADEPDEVVTDPGSATGSLAEAITRFWFDPPVTLASGS
;
A
#
# COMPACT_ATOMS: atom_id res chain seq x y z
N MET A 1 -12.00 -27.11 -37.56
CA MET A 1 -11.03 -26.06 -37.22
C MET A 1 -11.40 -25.57 -35.84
N ASN A 2 -10.73 -26.10 -34.81
CA ASN A 2 -10.86 -25.58 -33.46
C ASN A 2 -9.87 -24.44 -33.32
N THR A 3 -10.37 -23.21 -33.30
CA THR A 3 -9.58 -22.04 -32.97
C THR A 3 -9.43 -22.01 -31.46
N GLU A 4 -8.40 -22.66 -30.93
CA GLU A 4 -8.00 -22.46 -29.55
C GLU A 4 -7.50 -21.01 -29.42
N LEU A 5 -8.32 -20.16 -28.82
CA LEU A 5 -7.88 -18.84 -28.36
C LEU A 5 -6.75 -19.05 -27.35
N PRO A 6 -5.61 -18.35 -27.47
CA PRO A 6 -4.58 -18.40 -26.44
C PRO A 6 -5.20 -17.88 -25.14
N GLN A 7 -5.40 -18.78 -24.18
CA GLN A 7 -5.67 -18.40 -22.81
C GLN A 7 -4.41 -17.70 -22.30
N HIS A 8 -4.37 -16.38 -22.43
CA HIS A 8 -3.45 -15.55 -21.66
C HIS A 8 -3.87 -15.69 -20.20
N SER A 9 -3.41 -16.74 -19.53
CA SER A 9 -3.38 -16.78 -18.07
C SER A 9 -2.46 -15.65 -17.64
N GLN A 10 -3.05 -14.48 -17.39
CA GLN A 10 -2.40 -13.41 -16.66
C GLN A 10 -2.16 -13.94 -15.25
N ILE A 11 -1.01 -14.58 -15.04
CA ILE A 11 -0.52 -14.84 -13.71
C ILE A 11 -0.17 -13.45 -13.17
N LEU A 12 -1.06 -12.92 -12.32
CA LEU A 12 -0.79 -11.69 -11.59
C LEU A 12 0.52 -11.92 -10.80
N PRO A 13 1.47 -10.96 -10.84
CA PRO A 13 2.69 -11.08 -10.06
C PRO A 13 2.35 -11.17 -8.57
N ASP A 14 3.25 -11.76 -7.77
CA ASP A 14 3.10 -11.78 -6.32
C ASP A 14 3.00 -10.33 -5.82
N ILE A 15 1.90 -10.00 -5.12
CA ILE A 15 1.66 -8.65 -4.62
C ILE A 15 2.79 -8.20 -3.70
N THR A 16 3.44 -9.13 -2.99
CA THR A 16 4.60 -8.83 -2.14
C THR A 16 5.79 -8.37 -2.97
N GLU A 17 6.09 -9.03 -4.09
CA GLU A 17 7.16 -8.63 -5.01
C GLU A 17 6.89 -7.25 -5.59
N ILE A 18 5.67 -7.01 -6.08
CA ILE A 18 5.26 -5.69 -6.62
C ILE A 18 5.38 -4.61 -5.55
N SER A 19 5.00 -4.91 -4.30
CA SER A 19 5.07 -3.95 -3.21
C SER A 19 6.51 -3.51 -2.93
N VAL A 20 7.47 -4.42 -3.02
CA VAL A 20 8.91 -4.11 -2.89
C VAL A 20 9.38 -3.21 -4.02
N GLU A 21 8.98 -3.49 -5.27
CA GLU A 21 9.34 -2.66 -6.42
C GLU A 21 8.71 -1.26 -6.35
N VAL A 22 7.45 -1.17 -5.90
CA VAL A 22 6.75 0.09 -5.65
C VAL A 22 7.47 0.90 -4.57
N GLU A 23 7.85 0.27 -3.47
CA GLU A 23 8.58 0.92 -2.40
C GLU A 23 9.96 1.41 -2.87
N ALA A 24 10.70 0.58 -3.61
CA ALA A 24 11.99 0.96 -4.19
C ALA A 24 11.86 2.16 -5.14
N LYS A 25 10.83 2.17 -5.99
CA LYS A 25 10.54 3.32 -6.86
C LYS A 25 10.16 4.57 -6.07
N LEU A 26 9.35 4.43 -5.02
CA LEU A 26 9.02 5.55 -4.14
C LEU A 26 10.27 6.06 -3.43
N HIS A 27 11.25 5.22 -3.10
CA HIS A 27 12.48 5.66 -2.48
C HIS A 27 13.30 6.58 -3.37
N THR A 28 13.35 6.31 -4.68
CA THR A 28 14.05 7.17 -5.63
C THR A 28 13.28 8.47 -5.93
N MET A 29 11.94 8.44 -5.89
CA MET A 29 11.10 9.61 -6.14
C MET A 29 10.88 10.50 -4.91
N ILE A 30 10.91 9.89 -3.72
CA ILE A 30 10.60 10.51 -2.43
C ILE A 30 11.78 10.23 -1.51
N ASP A 31 12.76 11.12 -1.56
CA ASP A 31 13.90 11.14 -0.64
C ASP A 31 13.49 11.79 0.70
N SER A 32 12.44 11.25 1.33
CA SER A 32 11.94 11.72 2.61
C SER A 32 11.16 10.62 3.35
N PHE A 33 11.38 10.57 4.66
CA PHE A 33 10.59 9.80 5.63
C PHE A 33 9.64 10.69 6.44
N GLU A 34 9.37 11.90 5.95
CA GLU A 34 8.40 12.83 6.50
C GLU A 34 7.50 13.36 5.37
N LEU A 35 6.30 12.79 5.27
CA LEU A 35 5.25 13.25 4.38
C LEU A 35 4.27 14.14 5.14
N PRO A 36 3.73 15.19 4.51
CA PRO A 36 2.70 16.04 5.12
C PRO A 36 1.34 15.31 5.33
N GLY A 37 1.20 14.11 4.78
CA GLY A 37 0.01 13.27 4.89
C GLY A 37 0.18 11.96 4.15
N ALA A 38 -0.82 11.09 4.28
CA ALA A 38 -0.94 9.88 3.50
C ALA A 38 -1.10 10.19 2.01
N ARG A 39 -0.56 9.32 1.15
CA ARG A 39 -0.70 9.40 -0.30
C ARG A 39 -1.29 8.10 -0.83
N LEU A 40 -2.23 8.23 -1.77
CA LEU A 40 -2.83 7.11 -2.49
C LEU A 40 -2.32 7.11 -3.92
N TYR A 41 -1.77 5.98 -4.34
CA TYR A 41 -1.30 5.74 -5.70
C TYR A 41 -2.13 4.64 -6.35
N GLY A 42 -2.45 4.83 -7.63
CA GLY A 42 -2.84 3.74 -8.53
C GLY A 42 -1.60 3.10 -9.13
N VAL A 43 -1.57 1.77 -9.20
CA VAL A 43 -0.43 0.98 -9.66
C VAL A 43 -0.87 0.05 -10.78
N ASN A 44 -0.27 0.21 -11.96
CA ASN A 44 -0.44 -0.75 -13.06
C ASN A 44 0.72 -1.73 -13.04
N CYS A 45 0.38 -3.01 -12.87
CA CYS A 45 1.29 -4.14 -12.83
C CYS A 45 1.48 -4.63 -14.25
N VAL A 46 2.48 -4.09 -14.94
CA VAL A 46 2.73 -4.49 -16.33
C VAL A 46 3.22 -5.95 -16.33
N ALA A 47 2.62 -6.78 -17.20
CA ALA A 47 3.00 -8.18 -17.35
C ALA A 47 4.52 -8.30 -17.64
N ARG A 48 5.17 -9.26 -16.98
CA ARG A 48 6.62 -9.49 -17.05
C ARG A 48 7.15 -9.64 -18.49
N PRO A 49 8.44 -9.31 -18.72
CA PRO A 49 9.40 -8.75 -17.77
C PRO A 49 9.48 -7.25 -18.01
N THR A 50 8.71 -6.48 -17.26
CA THR A 50 8.89 -5.03 -17.19
C THR A 50 9.46 -4.70 -15.82
N THR A 51 10.56 -3.97 -15.84
CA THR A 51 11.49 -3.75 -14.73
C THR A 51 10.99 -2.78 -13.66
N GLU A 52 9.83 -2.13 -13.84
CA GLU A 52 9.33 -1.13 -12.89
C GLU A 52 7.79 -1.00 -12.94
N PRO A 53 7.11 -0.93 -11.78
CA PRO A 53 5.67 -0.66 -11.71
C PRO A 53 5.35 0.75 -12.18
N ASN A 54 4.26 0.94 -12.92
CA ASN A 54 3.77 2.27 -13.28
C ASN A 54 2.86 2.80 -12.18
N MET A 55 3.19 3.98 -11.63
CA MET A 55 2.51 4.57 -10.49
C MET A 55 1.94 5.94 -10.84
N CYS A 56 0.72 6.21 -10.40
CA CYS A 56 0.07 7.50 -10.52
C CYS A 56 -0.42 7.98 -9.14
N LEU A 57 0.00 9.17 -8.70
CA LEU A 57 -0.54 9.77 -7.48
C LEU A 57 -2.00 10.19 -7.74
N LEU A 58 -2.93 9.64 -6.98
CA LEU A 58 -4.36 9.90 -7.13
C LEU A 58 -4.86 10.95 -6.14
N ALA A 59 -4.43 10.83 -4.88
CA ALA A 59 -4.89 11.69 -3.81
C ALA A 59 -3.88 11.76 -2.66
N GLN A 60 -4.04 12.78 -1.82
CA GLN A 60 -3.27 12.94 -0.58
C GLN A 60 -4.16 13.57 0.49
N HIS A 61 -3.98 13.15 1.74
CA HIS A 61 -4.71 13.71 2.88
C HIS A 61 -3.91 13.50 4.18
N PRO A 62 -3.93 14.44 5.15
CA PRO A 62 -3.24 14.27 6.43
C PRO A 62 -3.70 13.04 7.22
N ASP A 63 -4.99 12.73 7.14
CA ASP A 63 -5.61 11.54 7.73
C ASP A 63 -5.82 10.46 6.66
N VAL A 64 -5.28 9.27 6.88
CA VAL A 64 -5.37 8.13 5.96
C VAL A 64 -6.78 7.54 5.85
N TYR A 65 -7.60 7.64 6.90
CA TYR A 65 -8.96 7.11 6.86
C TYR A 65 -9.86 8.01 6.01
N GLU A 66 -9.75 9.32 6.22
CA GLU A 66 -10.41 10.32 5.35
C GLU A 66 -9.92 10.24 3.89
N LEU A 67 -8.64 9.89 3.67
CA LEU A 67 -8.12 9.63 2.33
C LEU A 67 -8.86 8.46 1.67
N LEU A 68 -9.07 7.36 2.39
CA LEU A 68 -9.68 6.15 1.86
C LEU A 68 -11.20 6.31 1.67
N ASP A 69 -11.86 7.06 2.55
CA ASP A 69 -13.30 7.32 2.49
C ASP A 69 -13.69 8.36 1.42
N ALA A 70 -12.73 9.15 0.92
CA ALA A 70 -12.99 10.16 -0.10
C ALA A 70 -13.50 9.52 -1.42
N PRO A 71 -14.61 10.00 -2.00
CA PRO A 71 -15.15 9.46 -3.25
C PRO A 71 -14.16 9.47 -4.42
N THR A 72 -13.26 10.45 -4.47
CA THR A 72 -12.20 10.56 -5.48
C THR A 72 -11.20 9.40 -5.43
N SER A 73 -11.01 8.80 -4.25
CA SER A 73 -10.09 7.67 -4.06
C SER A 73 -10.59 6.39 -4.71
N ALA A 74 -11.89 6.28 -5.02
CA ALA A 74 -12.45 5.16 -5.77
C ALA A 74 -11.80 4.97 -7.16
N LEU A 75 -11.19 6.02 -7.72
CA LEU A 75 -10.40 5.94 -8.97
C LEU A 75 -9.26 4.92 -8.89
N ALA A 76 -8.76 4.59 -7.69
CA ALA A 76 -7.70 3.59 -7.53
C ALA A 76 -8.10 2.19 -8.01
N ARG A 77 -9.40 1.85 -7.96
CA ARG A 77 -9.94 0.58 -8.47
C ARG A 77 -9.93 0.48 -10.00
N MET A 78 -9.54 1.54 -10.72
CA MET A 78 -9.33 1.50 -12.16
C MET A 78 -7.93 0.97 -12.54
N PHE A 79 -7.07 0.75 -11.56
CA PHE A 79 -5.71 0.24 -11.71
C PHE A 79 -5.65 -1.23 -11.29
N ASP A 80 -4.57 -1.92 -11.65
CA ASP A 80 -4.35 -3.32 -11.24
C ASP A 80 -4.20 -3.46 -9.71
N ALA A 81 -3.71 -2.42 -9.05
CA ALA A 81 -3.54 -2.35 -7.61
C ALA A 81 -3.57 -0.89 -7.09
N ALA A 82 -3.74 -0.71 -5.78
CA ALA A 82 -3.52 0.55 -5.08
C ALA A 82 -2.39 0.44 -4.07
N ALA A 83 -1.67 1.55 -3.86
CA ALA A 83 -0.68 1.69 -2.80
C ALA A 83 -0.99 2.90 -1.92
N VAL A 84 -1.10 2.67 -0.61
CA VAL A 84 -1.19 3.70 0.41
C VAL A 84 0.18 3.88 1.03
N VAL A 85 0.70 5.10 0.96
CA VAL A 85 2.02 5.46 1.47
C VAL A 85 1.86 6.40 2.65
N THR A 86 2.42 6.02 3.78
CA THR A 86 2.44 6.84 5.01
C THR A 86 3.84 6.91 5.58
N THR A 87 4.10 7.94 6.37
CA THR A 87 5.31 8.05 7.18
C THR A 87 4.94 8.19 8.64
N GLY A 88 5.73 7.60 9.52
CA GLY A 88 5.40 7.55 10.94
C GLY A 88 6.59 7.21 11.80
N TRP A 89 6.28 6.70 12.98
CA TRP A 89 7.22 6.17 13.95
C TRP A 89 6.87 4.71 14.23
N ALA A 90 7.87 3.84 14.18
CA ALA A 90 7.76 2.48 14.68
C ALA A 90 8.53 2.37 16.01
N ALA A 91 7.92 1.79 17.03
CA ALA A 91 8.61 1.39 18.24
C ALA A 91 9.20 -0.01 18.06
N PRO A 92 10.35 -0.31 18.69
CA PRO A 92 10.88 -1.66 18.73
C PRO A 92 9.90 -2.60 19.43
N LEU A 93 9.87 -3.84 18.97
CA LEU A 93 9.16 -4.91 19.67
C LEU A 93 9.99 -5.37 20.87
N ASN A 94 9.30 -5.64 21.98
CA ASN A 94 9.85 -6.31 23.15
C ASN A 94 10.18 -7.77 22.81
N SER A 95 10.90 -8.45 23.72
CA SER A 95 11.28 -9.86 23.55
C SER A 95 10.10 -10.82 23.43
N ASP A 96 8.90 -10.40 23.84
CA ASP A 96 7.65 -11.14 23.71
C ASP A 96 6.81 -10.71 22.49
N GLY A 97 7.34 -9.81 21.64
CA GLY A 97 6.65 -9.30 20.44
C GLY A 97 5.64 -8.18 20.72
N THR A 98 5.55 -7.66 21.95
CA THR A 98 4.68 -6.53 22.28
C THR A 98 5.36 -5.18 22.04
N ILE A 99 4.58 -4.11 21.97
CA ILE A 99 5.10 -2.74 21.93
C ILE A 99 4.80 -2.08 23.27
N GLU A 100 5.80 -1.44 23.88
CA GLU A 100 5.60 -0.63 25.08
C GLU A 100 5.18 0.80 24.70
N GLY A 101 3.99 1.22 25.12
CA GLY A 101 3.48 2.57 24.90
C GLY A 101 3.21 2.93 23.43
N ALA A 102 2.98 4.21 23.15
CA ALA A 102 2.75 4.69 21.80
C ALA A 102 4.07 4.78 21.01
N PRO A 103 4.14 4.30 19.76
CA PRO A 103 5.34 4.42 18.93
C PRO A 103 5.90 5.83 18.79
N SER A 104 5.05 6.85 18.79
CA SER A 104 5.43 8.27 18.74
C SER A 104 6.14 8.77 20.01
N GLU A 105 5.91 8.13 21.14
CA GLU A 105 6.45 8.52 22.45
C GLU A 105 7.65 7.68 22.86
N HIS A 106 7.84 6.51 22.23
CA HIS A 106 8.93 5.59 22.56
C HIS A 106 10.30 6.21 22.32
N ALA A 107 11.25 6.02 23.25
CA ALA A 107 12.58 6.63 23.18
C ALA A 107 13.44 6.06 22.03
N GLN A 108 13.28 4.77 21.74
CA GLN A 108 13.99 4.07 20.66
C GLN A 108 13.17 4.00 19.36
N ARG A 109 12.17 4.87 19.20
CA ARG A 109 11.37 4.89 17.98
C ARG A 109 12.22 5.19 16.76
N ARG A 110 11.89 4.56 15.64
CA ARG A 110 12.57 4.73 14.36
C ARG A 110 11.61 5.37 13.36
N ARG A 111 12.11 6.33 12.58
CA ARG A 111 11.33 6.90 11.47
C ARG A 111 11.13 5.85 10.41
N VAL A 112 9.90 5.73 9.91
CA VAL A 112 9.53 4.73 8.92
C VAL A 112 8.68 5.30 7.79
N ARG A 113 8.80 4.70 6.62
CA ARG A 113 7.84 4.78 5.54
C ARG A 113 7.17 3.42 5.41
N LEU A 114 5.85 3.42 5.45
CA LEU A 114 5.03 2.23 5.24
C LEU A 114 4.30 2.37 3.91
N VAL A 115 4.47 1.37 3.06
CA VAL A 115 3.69 1.16 1.84
C VAL A 115 2.77 -0.02 2.10
N VAL A 116 1.46 0.19 2.02
CA VAL A 116 0.48 -0.91 2.02
C VAL A 116 -0.14 -0.99 0.64
N MET A 117 0.01 -2.14 0.01
CA MET A 117 -0.57 -2.44 -1.30
C MET A 117 -1.79 -3.33 -1.17
N VAL A 118 -2.76 -3.09 -2.03
CA VAL A 118 -3.95 -3.95 -2.18
C VAL A 118 -4.25 -4.14 -3.65
N ALA A 119 -4.61 -5.37 -4.01
CA ALA A 119 -5.05 -5.78 -5.32
C ALA A 119 -6.08 -6.91 -5.18
N ASP A 120 -6.65 -7.38 -6.29
CA ASP A 120 -7.68 -8.43 -6.27
C ASP A 120 -7.19 -9.76 -5.68
N ASN A 121 -5.87 -10.00 -5.67
CA ASN A 121 -5.25 -11.21 -5.11
C ASN A 121 -4.81 -11.07 -3.64
N GLY A 122 -4.97 -9.90 -3.01
CA GLY A 122 -4.71 -9.73 -1.58
C GLY A 122 -4.14 -8.37 -1.18
N VAL A 123 -3.51 -8.34 -0.01
CA VAL A 123 -2.87 -7.18 0.60
C VAL A 123 -1.44 -7.56 0.96
N ALA A 124 -0.49 -6.64 0.79
CA ALA A 124 0.87 -6.77 1.32
C ALA A 124 1.36 -5.41 1.83
N SER A 125 2.39 -5.42 2.65
CA SER A 125 3.03 -4.17 3.07
C SER A 125 4.54 -4.27 3.10
N VAL A 126 5.18 -3.11 2.91
CA VAL A 126 6.62 -2.93 2.93
C VAL A 126 6.94 -1.74 3.83
N LEU A 127 7.81 -1.98 4.80
CA LEU A 127 8.29 -1.00 5.75
C LEU A 127 9.77 -0.72 5.49
N ARG A 128 10.11 0.55 5.28
CA ARG A 128 11.51 1.01 5.21
C ARG A 128 11.80 1.91 6.40
N PHE A 129 12.94 1.71 7.03
CA PHE A 129 13.42 2.55 8.12
C PHE A 129 14.35 3.65 7.58
N ALA A 130 14.26 4.84 8.17
CA ALA A 130 15.09 5.98 7.75
C ALA A 130 16.57 5.81 8.10
N ASP A 131 16.87 5.07 9.17
CA ASP A 131 18.22 4.79 9.67
C ASP A 131 18.85 3.52 9.04
N GLU A 132 18.06 2.70 8.36
CA GLU A 132 18.50 1.54 7.57
C GLU A 132 17.80 1.57 6.19
N PRO A 133 18.07 2.60 5.36
CA PRO A 133 17.31 2.85 4.15
C PRO A 133 17.66 1.92 2.99
N ASP A 134 18.62 1.00 3.12
CA ASP A 134 18.95 0.02 2.09
C ASP A 134 18.13 -1.27 2.22
N GLU A 135 17.53 -1.52 3.38
CA GLU A 135 16.75 -2.72 3.68
C GLU A 135 15.26 -2.43 3.83
N VAL A 136 14.44 -3.45 3.55
CA VAL A 136 12.98 -3.38 3.76
C VAL A 136 12.50 -4.60 4.53
N VAL A 137 11.47 -4.38 5.35
CA VAL A 137 10.71 -5.45 6.00
C VAL A 137 9.40 -5.62 5.23
N THR A 138 9.08 -6.85 4.85
CA THR A 138 7.85 -7.17 4.14
C THR A 138 6.87 -7.94 5.03
N ASP A 139 5.57 -7.71 4.82
CA ASP A 139 4.50 -8.51 5.42
C ASP A 139 3.53 -8.93 4.29
N PRO A 140 3.37 -10.23 4.01
CA PRO A 140 2.52 -10.75 2.94
C PRO A 140 1.02 -10.73 3.27
N GLY A 141 0.56 -9.74 4.05
CA GLY A 141 -0.86 -9.56 4.40
C GLY A 141 -1.31 -10.33 5.64
N SER A 142 -0.37 -10.74 6.50
CA SER A 142 -0.68 -11.28 7.83
C SER A 142 -0.90 -10.18 8.88
N ALA A 143 -0.59 -8.93 8.54
CA ALA A 143 -0.78 -7.77 9.40
C ALA A 143 -2.24 -7.60 9.83
N THR A 144 -2.50 -7.73 11.12
CA THR A 144 -3.79 -7.39 11.73
C THR A 144 -3.75 -5.95 12.25
N GLY A 145 -4.64 -5.08 11.78
CA GLY A 145 -4.70 -3.70 12.26
C GLY A 145 -5.72 -2.83 11.52
N SER A 146 -6.10 -1.71 12.12
CA SER A 146 -7.16 -0.83 11.61
C SER A 146 -6.88 -0.29 10.20
N LEU A 147 -5.61 -0.02 9.86
CA LEU A 147 -5.24 0.42 8.52
C LEU A 147 -5.36 -0.70 7.48
N ALA A 148 -4.93 -1.92 7.82
CA ALA A 148 -5.08 -3.08 6.92
C ALA A 148 -6.56 -3.39 6.66
N GLU A 149 -7.40 -3.31 7.69
CA GLU A 149 -8.85 -3.44 7.56
C GLU A 149 -9.46 -2.32 6.70
N ALA A 150 -9.07 -1.06 6.93
CA ALA A 150 -9.57 0.07 6.17
C ALA A 150 -9.21 -0.03 4.68
N ILE A 151 -7.99 -0.46 4.36
CA ILE A 151 -7.54 -0.66 2.98
C ILE A 151 -8.28 -1.82 2.31
N THR A 152 -8.53 -2.90 3.05
CA THR A 152 -9.31 -4.04 2.57
C THR A 152 -10.73 -3.61 2.22
N ARG A 153 -11.42 -2.89 3.13
CA ARG A 153 -12.74 -2.32 2.86
C ARG A 153 -12.71 -1.34 1.69
N PHE A 154 -11.72 -0.46 1.67
CA PHE A 154 -11.50 0.49 0.59
C PHE A 154 -11.33 -0.18 -0.77
N TRP A 155 -10.84 -1.41 -0.87
CA TRP A 155 -10.71 -2.09 -2.16
C TRP A 155 -11.92 -2.96 -2.50
N PHE A 156 -12.36 -3.79 -1.55
CA PHE A 156 -13.32 -4.86 -1.81
C PHE A 156 -14.77 -4.47 -1.53
N ASP A 157 -15.05 -3.43 -0.74
CA ASP A 157 -16.43 -3.03 -0.50
C ASP A 157 -17.00 -2.34 -1.75
N PRO A 158 -18.27 -2.58 -2.10
CA PRO A 158 -18.92 -1.88 -3.20
C PRO A 158 -18.97 -0.36 -2.90
N PRO A 159 -18.84 0.50 -3.92
CA PRO A 159 -19.00 1.94 -3.73
C PRO A 159 -20.36 2.24 -3.10
N VAL A 160 -20.39 3.06 -2.05
CA VAL A 160 -21.64 3.50 -1.43
C VAL A 160 -22.49 4.17 -2.50
N THR A 161 -23.57 3.50 -2.89
CA THR A 161 -24.56 4.05 -3.82
C THR A 161 -25.37 5.07 -3.02
N LEU A 162 -25.05 6.36 -3.17
CA LEU A 162 -25.96 7.39 -2.67
C LEU A 162 -27.26 7.22 -3.44
N ALA A 163 -28.31 6.78 -2.75
CA ALA A 163 -29.65 6.70 -3.31
C ALA A 163 -29.97 8.06 -3.92
N SER A 164 -30.17 8.08 -5.24
CA SER A 164 -30.63 9.27 -5.94
C SER A 164 -31.99 9.63 -5.33
N GLY A 165 -32.02 10.68 -4.51
CA GLY A 165 -33.24 11.13 -3.86
C GLY A 165 -34.31 11.37 -4.91
N SER A 166 -35.43 10.66 -4.74
CA SER A 166 -36.69 10.79 -5.48
C SER A 166 -37.32 12.17 -5.32
#